data_AF-A0A9E2IF42-F1
#
_entry.id   AF-A0A9E2IF42-F1
#
_cell.length_a   1.000
_cell.length_b   1.000
_cell.length_c   1.000
_cell.angle_alpha   90.00
_cell.angle_beta   90.00
_cell.angle_gamma   90.00
#
_symmetry.space_group_name_H-M   'P 1'
#
loop_
_entity.id
_entity.type
_entity.pdbx_description
1 polymer ?
#
loop_
_entity_poly.entity_id
_entity_poly.type
_entity_poly.pdbx_seq_one_letter_code
_entity_poly.pdbx_strand_id
1 'polypeptide(L)'
;YYYKKITTMNNEQEQERNKPDFLENTGKQITKKIAMAIDLSAKRCSNCDKKNEESKEFCDYCGEELRAKDTSEDDGEQIVFAGRMIPSFALLKDERRLSTFKASFWDLGFSGFILRRKENIIITTQRIFQFSARVMSEKLHCLFLKNVESIYITKKWSLWKLMIGIFLCINAFNSVPPHWGIPNYVVMLSRIVQILIGVILITIAKRFILTVSAGNIKTSISFPFVGMGKKRAKQFVDLVTEHVSGAHKNN
;
A
#
# COMPACT_ATOMS: atom_id res chain seq x y z
N TYR A 1 -16.29 18.34 -24.73
CA TYR A 1 -16.02 19.67 -24.14
C TYR A 1 -15.18 19.64 -22.86
N TYR A 2 -15.32 18.64 -21.96
CA TYR A 2 -14.52 18.57 -20.73
C TYR A 2 -13.02 18.27 -20.92
N TYR A 3 -12.63 17.50 -21.95
CA TYR A 3 -11.22 17.12 -22.17
C TYR A 3 -10.34 18.26 -22.70
N LYS A 4 -10.92 19.22 -23.45
CA LYS A 4 -10.16 20.34 -24.04
C LYS A 4 -9.78 21.42 -23.01
N LYS A 5 -10.46 21.45 -21.86
CA LYS A 5 -10.25 22.43 -20.77
C LYS A 5 -9.12 22.01 -19.80
N ILE A 6 -8.82 20.71 -19.70
CA ILE A 6 -7.76 20.20 -18.81
C ILE A 6 -6.37 20.38 -19.45
N THR A 7 -6.26 20.20 -20.77
CA THR A 7 -4.99 20.41 -21.48
C THR A 7 -4.57 21.87 -21.56
N THR A 8 -5.52 22.82 -21.55
CA THR A 8 -5.21 24.26 -21.52
C THR A 8 -4.67 24.69 -20.14
N MET A 9 -5.27 24.23 -19.04
CA MET A 9 -4.80 24.57 -17.68
C MET A 9 -3.40 24.01 -17.36
N ASN A 10 -3.06 22.81 -17.86
CA ASN A 10 -1.74 22.24 -17.62
C ASN A 10 -0.63 22.98 -18.39
N ASN A 11 -0.90 23.44 -19.61
CA ASN A 11 0.06 24.18 -20.40
C ASN A 11 0.32 25.59 -19.83
N GLU A 12 -0.70 26.25 -19.29
CA GLU A 12 -0.56 27.57 -18.64
C GLU A 12 0.27 27.48 -17.35
N GLN A 13 0.05 26.45 -16.51
CA GLN A 13 0.83 26.23 -15.29
C GLN A 13 2.29 25.81 -15.54
N GLU A 14 2.58 25.22 -16.69
CA GLU A 14 3.94 24.84 -17.08
C GLU A 14 4.70 26.03 -17.68
N GLN A 15 3.99 26.96 -18.33
CA GLN A 15 4.54 28.23 -18.81
C GLN A 15 4.87 29.21 -17.68
N GLU A 16 4.09 29.24 -16.60
CA GLU A 16 4.39 30.10 -15.43
C GLU A 16 5.57 29.59 -14.60
N ARG A 17 5.79 28.27 -14.52
CA ARG A 17 6.92 27.68 -13.78
C ARG A 17 8.29 27.92 -14.42
N ASN A 18 8.33 28.20 -15.72
CA ASN A 18 9.56 28.45 -16.47
C ASN A 18 9.96 29.94 -16.50
N LYS A 19 9.23 30.83 -15.81
CA LYS A 19 9.67 32.23 -15.66
C LYS A 19 10.87 32.30 -14.70
N PRO A 20 11.98 32.96 -15.09
CA PRO A 20 13.19 33.04 -14.26
C PRO A 20 12.92 33.66 -12.87
N ASP A 21 11.97 34.59 -12.78
CA ASP A 21 11.59 35.27 -11.53
C ASP A 21 10.90 34.34 -10.51
N PHE A 22 10.31 33.22 -10.96
CA PHE A 22 9.66 32.26 -10.07
C PHE A 22 10.70 31.43 -9.31
N LEU A 23 11.79 31.03 -9.95
CA LEU A 23 12.85 30.23 -9.32
C LEU A 23 13.62 31.04 -8.27
N GLU A 24 13.87 32.33 -8.52
CA GLU A 24 14.58 33.19 -7.56
C GLU A 24 13.73 33.49 -6.31
N ASN A 25 12.43 33.76 -6.48
CA ASN A 25 11.52 34.01 -5.37
C ASN A 25 11.21 32.74 -4.57
N THR A 26 11.11 31.59 -5.22
CA THR A 26 10.89 30.31 -4.54
C THR A 26 12.16 29.88 -3.77
N GLY A 27 13.35 30.13 -4.33
CA GLY A 27 14.63 29.91 -3.64
C GLY A 27 14.80 30.78 -2.38
N LYS A 28 14.44 32.07 -2.45
CA LYS A 28 14.44 32.98 -1.28
C LYS A 28 13.41 32.59 -0.20
N GLN A 29 12.24 32.10 -0.59
CA GLN A 29 11.24 31.61 0.38
C GLN A 29 11.64 30.28 1.04
N ILE A 30 12.25 29.35 0.28
CA ILE A 30 12.73 28.07 0.81
C ILE A 30 13.88 28.30 1.80
N THR A 31 14.85 29.15 1.46
CA THR A 31 15.97 29.48 2.36
C THR A 31 15.52 30.17 3.64
N LYS A 32 14.53 31.08 3.58
CA LYS A 32 13.94 31.69 4.79
C LYS A 32 13.19 30.68 5.67
N LYS A 33 12.49 29.70 5.07
CA LYS A 33 11.82 28.63 5.82
C LYS A 33 12.80 27.63 6.43
N ILE A 34 13.90 27.32 5.75
CA ILE A 34 14.97 26.47 6.29
C ILE A 34 15.68 27.20 7.44
N ALA A 35 15.97 28.49 7.30
CA ALA A 35 16.56 29.28 8.38
C ALA A 35 15.65 29.36 9.61
N MET A 36 14.33 29.55 9.44
CA MET A 36 13.37 29.47 10.56
C MET A 36 13.30 28.07 11.18
N ALA A 37 13.36 27.00 10.37
CA ALA A 37 13.34 25.63 10.87
C ALA A 37 14.60 25.26 11.67
N ILE A 38 15.77 25.79 11.27
CA ILE A 38 17.04 25.65 12.01
C ILE A 38 17.03 26.51 13.29
N ASP A 39 16.34 27.65 13.29
CA ASP A 39 16.18 28.46 14.50
C ASP A 39 15.22 27.82 15.52
N LEU A 40 14.29 26.99 15.03
CA LEU A 40 13.32 26.20 15.81
C LEU A 40 13.90 24.90 16.39
N SER A 41 15.04 24.41 15.91
CA SER A 41 15.66 23.15 16.40
C SER A 41 16.61 23.34 17.59
N ALA A 42 16.97 24.58 17.91
CA ALA A 42 17.77 24.87 19.10
C ALA A 42 16.95 24.73 20.39
N LYS A 43 17.34 23.77 21.24
CA LYS A 43 16.68 23.48 22.52
C LYS A 43 16.78 24.67 23.48
N ARG A 44 15.64 25.22 23.89
CA ARG A 44 15.55 26.15 25.02
C ARG A 44 15.45 25.37 26.33
N CYS A 45 16.13 25.84 27.37
CA CYS A 45 16.03 25.25 28.70
C CYS A 45 14.66 25.54 29.31
N SER A 46 13.92 24.53 29.76
CA SER A 46 12.62 24.70 30.44
C SER A 46 12.71 25.47 31.76
N ASN A 47 13.89 25.51 32.40
CA ASN A 47 14.09 26.18 33.68
C ASN A 47 14.46 27.67 33.53
N CYS A 48 15.35 28.03 32.60
CA CYS A 48 15.82 29.41 32.44
C CYS A 48 15.49 30.08 31.09
N ASP A 49 14.82 29.36 30.19
CA ASP A 49 14.38 29.79 28.85
C ASP A 49 15.48 30.31 27.90
N LYS A 50 16.75 30.07 28.24
CA LYS A 50 17.89 30.39 27.38
C LYS A 50 18.12 29.30 26.34
N LYS A 51 18.54 29.74 25.14
CA LYS A 51 18.85 28.90 23.97
C LYS A 51 20.21 28.22 24.17
N ASN A 52 20.26 26.90 24.05
CA ASN A 52 21.50 26.12 24.07
C ASN A 52 21.80 25.53 22.68
N GLU A 53 23.03 25.08 22.47
CA GLU A 53 23.43 24.33 21.28
C GLU A 53 22.78 22.94 21.25
N GLU A 54 22.51 22.42 20.04
CA GLU A 54 21.63 21.25 19.82
C GLU A 54 22.14 19.91 20.40
N SER A 55 23.40 19.84 20.80
CA SER A 55 24.08 18.60 21.22
C SER A 55 24.41 18.51 22.72
N LYS A 56 23.95 19.46 23.55
CA LYS A 56 24.25 19.46 24.99
C LYS A 56 23.15 18.79 25.82
N GLU A 57 23.57 17.95 26.77
CA GLU A 57 22.69 17.27 27.72
C GLU A 57 22.30 18.18 28.91
N PHE A 58 23.08 19.24 29.16
CA PHE A 58 22.85 20.19 30.26
C PHE A 58 22.83 21.64 29.75
N CYS A 59 22.08 22.50 30.43
CA CYS A 59 22.01 23.91 30.09
C CYS A 59 23.28 24.65 30.53
N ASP A 60 23.90 25.39 29.61
CA ASP A 60 25.13 26.16 29.85
C ASP A 60 24.98 27.25 30.92
N TYR A 61 23.75 27.67 31.22
CA TYR A 61 23.48 28.82 32.08
C TYR A 61 22.99 28.47 33.47
N CYS A 62 22.24 27.38 33.62
CA CYS A 62 21.67 26.97 34.92
C CYS A 62 22.09 25.58 35.37
N GLY A 63 22.80 24.81 34.53
CA GLY A 63 23.25 23.45 34.86
C GLY A 63 22.16 22.38 34.87
N GLU A 64 20.90 22.75 34.58
CA GLU A 64 19.76 21.82 34.54
C GLU A 64 19.84 20.88 33.32
N GLU A 65 19.45 19.62 33.49
CA GLU A 65 19.41 18.64 32.41
C GLU A 65 18.38 19.04 31.34
N LEU A 66 18.84 19.17 30.09
CA LEU A 66 18.01 19.40 28.93
C LEU A 66 17.42 18.06 28.49
N ARG A 67 16.46 17.53 29.27
CA ARG A 67 15.79 16.26 28.96
C ARG A 67 15.42 16.24 27.48
N ALA A 68 15.98 15.27 26.75
CA ALA A 68 15.47 14.93 25.44
C ALA A 68 14.01 14.51 25.66
N LYS A 69 13.07 15.36 25.25
CA LYS A 69 11.69 14.95 25.12
C LYS A 69 11.72 13.86 24.04
N ASP A 70 11.79 12.60 24.47
CA ASP A 70 11.45 11.48 23.60
C ASP A 70 10.10 11.85 22.99
N THR A 71 10.08 11.94 21.67
CA THR A 71 8.91 12.30 20.87
C THR A 71 7.84 11.22 21.01
N SER A 72 7.13 11.24 22.13
CA SER A 72 5.91 10.50 22.41
C SER A 72 4.96 11.37 23.22
N GLU A 73 4.72 12.58 22.73
CA GLU A 73 3.56 13.37 23.13
C GLU A 73 2.53 13.41 22.00
N ASP A 74 1.30 13.25 22.44
CA ASP A 74 0.08 12.83 21.77
C ASP A 74 -0.54 13.93 20.90
N ASP A 75 0.15 14.31 19.83
CA ASP A 75 -0.40 15.14 18.75
C ASP A 75 -0.89 14.24 17.62
N GLY A 76 -2.11 13.71 17.75
CA GLY A 76 -2.91 13.13 16.67
C GLY A 76 -2.11 12.43 15.58
N GLU A 77 -1.58 11.25 15.90
CA GLU A 77 -0.61 10.47 15.11
C GLU A 77 -1.06 10.29 13.63
N GLN A 78 -0.79 11.29 12.79
CA GLN A 78 -0.91 11.15 11.35
C GLN A 78 0.26 10.28 10.91
N ILE A 79 -0.03 9.04 10.56
CA ILE A 79 0.97 8.15 10.00
C ILE A 79 1.34 8.70 8.60
N VAL A 80 2.41 9.50 8.55
CA VAL A 80 3.02 9.97 7.31
C VAL A 80 3.84 8.82 6.73
N PHE A 81 3.23 8.05 5.84
CA PHE A 81 3.94 7.02 5.10
C PHE A 81 4.85 7.68 4.07
N ALA A 82 6.15 7.75 4.37
CA ALA A 82 7.15 8.27 3.45
C ALA A 82 7.20 7.44 2.15
N GLY A 83 6.71 8.03 1.07
CA GLY A 83 6.72 7.46 -0.28
C GLY A 83 5.43 7.75 -1.04
N ARG A 84 5.49 8.67 -2.02
CA ARG A 84 4.39 9.18 -2.86
C ARG A 84 3.23 8.17 -3.03
N MET A 85 2.07 8.56 -2.50
CA MET A 85 0.75 7.92 -2.60
C MET A 85 0.51 6.70 -1.70
N ILE A 86 0.61 6.87 -0.38
CA ILE A 86 -0.21 6.10 0.55
C ILE A 86 -1.11 7.12 1.26
N PRO A 87 -2.45 7.01 1.17
CA PRO A 87 -3.34 7.97 1.80
C PRO A 87 -3.08 7.96 3.32
N SER A 88 -2.79 9.14 3.88
CA SER A 88 -2.82 9.35 5.32
C SER A 88 -4.29 9.39 5.75
N PHE A 89 -4.72 8.40 6.52
CA PHE A 89 -6.04 8.41 7.15
C PHE A 89 -5.86 8.69 8.63
N ALA A 90 -6.68 9.60 9.16
CA ALA A 90 -6.72 9.87 10.58
C ALA A 90 -7.27 8.65 11.31
N LEU A 91 -6.51 8.18 12.29
CA LEU A 91 -6.98 7.19 13.26
C LEU A 91 -8.06 7.83 14.14
N LEU A 92 -9.07 7.06 14.51
CA LEU A 92 -10.05 7.46 15.51
C LEU A 92 -9.37 7.52 16.88
N LYS A 93 -10.00 8.24 17.83
CA LYS A 93 -9.56 8.23 19.22
C LYS A 93 -9.52 6.77 19.72
N ASP A 94 -8.40 6.39 20.33
CA ASP A 94 -8.10 5.04 20.84
C ASP A 94 -7.94 3.94 19.77
N GLU A 95 -7.92 4.31 18.48
CA GLU A 95 -7.65 3.35 17.42
C GLU A 95 -6.14 3.15 17.26
N ARG A 96 -5.70 1.89 17.35
CA ARG A 96 -4.29 1.53 17.18
C ARG A 96 -4.11 0.65 15.96
N ARG A 97 -2.95 0.78 15.31
CA ARG A 97 -2.58 -0.07 14.18
C ARG A 97 -2.09 -1.42 14.70
N LEU A 98 -2.75 -2.49 14.29
CA LEU A 98 -2.38 -3.86 14.69
C LEU A 98 -1.33 -4.43 13.74
N SER A 99 -1.58 -4.36 12.44
CA SER A 99 -0.69 -5.00 11.47
C SER A 99 -0.83 -4.39 10.08
N THR A 100 0.15 -4.69 9.22
CA THR A 100 0.13 -4.25 7.83
C THR A 100 0.65 -5.30 6.90
N PHE A 101 -0.18 -5.65 5.94
CA PHE A 101 0.12 -6.63 4.91
C PHE A 101 0.37 -5.87 3.61
N LYS A 102 1.64 -5.77 3.25
CA LYS A 102 2.06 -5.24 1.94
C LYS A 102 2.09 -6.39 0.94
N ALA A 103 1.43 -6.21 -0.20
CA ALA A 103 1.55 -7.15 -1.30
C ALA A 103 3.00 -7.18 -1.80
N SER A 104 3.59 -8.37 -1.82
CA SER A 104 4.93 -8.57 -2.36
C SER A 104 4.93 -8.61 -3.90
N PHE A 105 6.11 -8.58 -4.50
CA PHE A 105 6.29 -8.80 -5.94
C PHE A 105 5.58 -10.09 -6.41
N TRP A 106 5.66 -11.16 -5.62
CA TRP A 106 5.03 -12.44 -5.93
C TRP A 106 3.50 -12.43 -5.82
N ASP A 107 2.95 -11.55 -4.99
CA ASP A 107 1.50 -11.39 -4.84
C ASP A 107 0.88 -10.63 -6.00
N LEU A 108 1.59 -9.62 -6.49
CA LEU A 108 1.14 -8.74 -7.56
C LEU A 108 1.45 -9.32 -8.95
N GLY A 109 2.40 -10.25 -9.02
CA GLY A 109 2.94 -10.81 -10.25
C GLY A 109 3.80 -9.81 -11.01
N PHE A 110 4.44 -10.31 -12.08
CA PHE A 110 5.30 -9.50 -12.95
C PHE A 110 4.57 -8.28 -13.55
N SER A 111 3.31 -8.46 -13.96
CA SER A 111 2.49 -7.35 -14.47
C SER A 111 2.19 -6.30 -13.40
N GLY A 112 1.98 -6.71 -12.14
CA GLY A 112 1.82 -5.78 -11.03
C GLY A 112 3.09 -4.99 -10.73
N PHE A 113 4.27 -5.60 -10.88
CA PHE A 113 5.55 -4.91 -10.75
C PHE A 113 5.78 -3.88 -11.87
N ILE A 114 5.58 -4.27 -13.13
CA ILE A 114 5.73 -3.36 -14.28
C ILE A 114 4.79 -2.17 -14.15
N LEU A 115 3.53 -2.43 -13.78
CA LEU A 115 2.52 -1.39 -13.62
C LEU A 115 2.61 -0.68 -12.26
N ARG A 116 3.69 -0.88 -11.48
CA ARG A 116 3.88 -0.30 -10.14
C ARG A 116 2.64 -0.38 -9.24
N ARG A 117 1.86 -1.46 -9.38
CA ARG A 117 0.65 -1.69 -8.60
C ARG A 117 1.07 -1.88 -7.14
N LYS A 118 0.44 -1.17 -6.22
CA LYS A 118 0.65 -1.36 -4.78
C LYS A 118 -0.68 -1.74 -4.15
N GLU A 119 -0.67 -2.81 -3.39
CA GLU A 119 -1.81 -3.19 -2.56
C GLU A 119 -1.37 -3.37 -1.13
N ASN A 120 -2.03 -2.65 -0.23
CA ASN A 120 -1.75 -2.69 1.19
C ASN A 120 -3.05 -2.95 1.93
N ILE A 121 -2.99 -3.83 2.91
CA ILE A 121 -4.06 -4.01 3.87
C ILE A 121 -3.54 -3.59 5.23
N ILE A 122 -4.26 -2.68 5.86
CA ILE A 122 -3.91 -2.15 7.16
C ILE A 122 -5.06 -2.52 8.08
N ILE A 123 -4.73 -3.27 9.12
CA ILE A 123 -5.67 -3.67 10.16
C ILE A 123 -5.42 -2.77 11.35
N THR A 124 -6.48 -2.15 11.81
CA THR A 124 -6.52 -1.37 13.03
C THR A 124 -7.46 -2.06 14.01
N THR A 125 -7.53 -1.55 15.24
CA THR A 125 -8.45 -2.07 16.24
C THR A 125 -9.92 -1.93 15.84
N GLN A 126 -10.27 -0.94 15.02
CA GLN A 126 -11.66 -0.66 14.67
C GLN A 126 -11.98 -0.87 13.19
N ARG A 127 -10.98 -0.83 12.30
CA ARG A 127 -11.17 -0.80 10.85
C ARG A 127 -10.16 -1.68 10.10
N ILE A 128 -10.59 -2.23 8.97
CA ILE A 128 -9.72 -2.81 7.95
C ILE A 128 -9.71 -1.88 6.75
N PHE A 129 -8.52 -1.39 6.40
CA PHE A 129 -8.29 -0.62 5.19
C PHE A 129 -7.66 -1.51 4.13
N GLN A 130 -8.23 -1.53 2.94
CA GLN A 130 -7.59 -2.06 1.75
C GLN A 130 -7.34 -0.91 0.78
N PHE A 131 -6.07 -0.62 0.57
CA PHE A 131 -5.62 0.35 -0.41
C PHE A 131 -5.11 -0.38 -1.65
N SER A 132 -5.61 0.02 -2.82
CA SER A 132 -5.15 -0.45 -4.13
C SER A 132 -4.78 0.76 -4.98
N ALA A 133 -3.49 0.98 -5.18
CA ALA A 133 -2.97 1.98 -6.10
C ALA A 133 -2.61 1.32 -7.43
N ARG A 134 -3.16 1.85 -8.52
CA ARG A 134 -2.78 1.55 -9.90
C ARG A 134 -2.37 2.86 -10.57
N VAL A 135 -1.54 2.78 -11.61
CA VAL A 135 -1.10 3.93 -12.42
C VAL A 135 -2.27 4.87 -12.80
N MET A 136 -3.45 4.30 -13.05
CA MET A 136 -4.62 5.02 -13.54
C MET A 136 -5.77 5.14 -12.54
N SER A 137 -5.66 4.54 -11.34
CA SER A 137 -6.76 4.56 -10.37
C SER A 137 -6.29 4.22 -8.96
N GLU A 138 -6.67 5.05 -8.00
CA GLU A 138 -6.56 4.73 -6.58
C GLU A 138 -7.93 4.28 -6.05
N LYS A 139 -7.93 3.18 -5.29
CA LYS A 139 -9.14 2.70 -4.61
C LYS A 139 -8.81 2.45 -3.15
N LEU A 140 -9.63 3.00 -2.26
CA LEU A 140 -9.60 2.73 -0.83
C LEU A 140 -10.91 2.08 -0.43
N HIS A 141 -10.83 0.88 0.12
CA HIS A 141 -11.95 0.20 0.76
C HIS A 141 -11.72 0.26 2.27
N CYS A 142 -12.72 0.70 3.02
CA CYS A 142 -12.70 0.74 4.47
C CYS A 142 -13.84 -0.12 5.00
N LEU A 143 -13.53 -0.99 5.96
CA LEU A 143 -14.48 -1.88 6.60
C LEU A 143 -14.40 -1.71 8.11
N PHE A 144 -15.53 -1.38 8.75
CA PHE A 144 -15.62 -1.22 10.20
C PHE A 144 -15.84 -2.57 10.88
N LEU A 145 -14.99 -2.90 11.85
CA LEU A 145 -14.99 -4.16 12.58
C LEU A 145 -16.10 -4.26 13.64
N LYS A 146 -16.59 -3.12 14.14
CA LYS A 146 -17.59 -3.07 15.23
C LYS A 146 -18.86 -3.88 14.93
N ASN A 147 -19.22 -4.02 13.65
CA ASN A 147 -20.44 -4.71 13.22
C ASN A 147 -20.15 -6.09 12.64
N VAL A 148 -18.93 -6.60 12.73
CA VAL A 148 -18.54 -7.86 12.10
C VAL A 148 -18.91 -9.02 13.01
N GLU A 149 -19.86 -9.84 12.57
CA GLU A 149 -20.31 -11.03 13.30
C GLU A 149 -19.46 -12.25 12.96
N SER A 150 -19.09 -12.39 11.69
CA SER A 150 -18.31 -13.54 11.24
C SER A 150 -17.39 -13.19 10.08
N ILE A 151 -16.27 -13.91 10.04
CA ILE A 151 -15.24 -13.79 9.02
C ILE A 151 -14.91 -15.17 8.52
N TYR A 152 -15.01 -15.35 7.21
CA TYR A 152 -14.64 -16.61 6.57
C TYR A 152 -13.75 -16.37 5.36
N ILE A 153 -12.71 -17.18 5.25
CA ILE A 153 -11.84 -17.21 4.06
C ILE A 153 -12.31 -18.33 3.16
N THR A 154 -12.74 -17.95 1.97
CA THR A 154 -13.05 -18.90 0.89
C THR A 154 -11.94 -18.89 -0.15
N LYS A 155 -11.62 -20.06 -0.68
CA LYS A 155 -10.79 -20.20 -1.87
C LYS A 155 -11.73 -20.21 -3.07
N LYS A 156 -11.67 -19.18 -3.90
CA LYS A 156 -12.42 -19.12 -5.16
C LYS A 156 -11.44 -19.31 -6.32
N TRP A 157 -11.78 -20.21 -7.22
CA TRP A 157 -11.04 -20.38 -8.46
C TRP A 157 -11.67 -19.50 -9.53
N SER A 158 -10.83 -18.76 -10.25
CA SER A 158 -11.27 -18.09 -11.46
C SER A 158 -11.37 -19.12 -12.57
N LEU A 159 -12.58 -19.64 -12.80
CA LEU A 159 -12.89 -20.61 -13.86
C LEU A 159 -12.30 -20.18 -15.21
N TRP A 160 -12.46 -18.91 -15.58
CA TRP A 160 -11.96 -18.39 -16.85
C TRP A 160 -10.44 -18.50 -16.99
N LYS A 161 -9.66 -18.13 -15.96
CA LYS A 161 -8.20 -18.26 -15.98
C LYS A 161 -7.73 -19.71 -16.00
N LEU A 162 -8.44 -20.57 -15.26
CA LEU A 162 -8.18 -22.01 -15.24
C LEU A 162 -8.40 -22.62 -16.62
N MET A 163 -9.52 -22.29 -17.27
CA MET A 163 -9.84 -22.78 -18.62
C MET A 163 -8.81 -22.32 -19.65
N ILE A 164 -8.43 -21.04 -19.64
CA ILE A 164 -7.38 -20.52 -20.56
C ILE A 164 -6.04 -21.22 -20.30
N GLY A 165 -5.66 -21.38 -19.03
CA GLY A 165 -4.40 -22.05 -18.68
C GLY A 165 -4.37 -23.50 -19.14
N ILE A 166 -5.44 -24.26 -18.91
CA ILE A 166 -5.59 -25.64 -19.37
C ILE A 166 -5.55 -25.71 -20.91
N PHE A 167 -6.29 -24.81 -21.58
CA PHE A 167 -6.32 -24.74 -23.03
C PHE A 167 -4.94 -24.49 -23.65
N LEU A 168 -4.15 -23.57 -23.07
CA LEU A 168 -2.78 -23.32 -23.52
C LEU A 168 -1.88 -24.56 -23.35
N CYS A 169 -2.03 -25.28 -22.24
CA CYS A 169 -1.28 -26.52 -22.02
C CYS A 169 -1.67 -27.59 -23.06
N ILE A 170 -2.97 -27.82 -23.30
CA ILE A 170 -3.46 -28.81 -24.28
C ILE A 170 -2.99 -28.45 -25.70
N ASN A 171 -3.09 -27.18 -26.10
CA ASN A 171 -2.63 -26.74 -27.42
C ASN A 171 -1.13 -26.90 -27.63
N ALA A 172 -0.33 -26.71 -26.58
CA ALA A 172 1.11 -26.93 -26.67
C ALA A 172 1.42 -28.41 -27.01
N PHE A 173 0.65 -29.36 -26.47
CA PHE A 173 0.78 -30.80 -26.79
C PHE A 173 0.20 -31.18 -28.15
N ASN A 174 -0.95 -30.63 -28.53
CA ASN A 174 -1.66 -30.99 -29.76
C ASN A 174 -1.15 -30.28 -31.02
N SER A 175 -0.25 -29.31 -30.88
CA SER A 175 0.32 -28.62 -32.06
C SER A 175 0.99 -29.62 -32.99
N VAL A 176 0.55 -29.65 -34.25
CA VAL A 176 1.00 -30.60 -35.27
C VAL A 176 2.48 -30.39 -35.58
N PRO A 177 3.27 -31.43 -35.94
CA PRO A 177 4.67 -31.28 -36.34
C PRO A 177 4.89 -30.16 -37.38
N PRO A 178 6.07 -29.54 -37.41
CA PRO A 178 6.33 -28.43 -38.32
C PRO A 178 6.21 -28.87 -39.78
N HIS A 179 5.20 -28.36 -40.49
CA HIS A 179 5.04 -28.61 -41.94
C HIS A 179 5.63 -27.49 -42.80
N TRP A 180 6.21 -26.45 -42.20
CA TRP A 180 6.44 -25.15 -42.86
C TRP A 180 7.89 -24.66 -42.81
N GLY A 181 8.88 -25.57 -42.82
CA GLY A 181 10.31 -25.20 -42.84
C GLY A 181 10.80 -24.42 -41.60
N ILE A 182 9.96 -24.30 -40.56
CA ILE A 182 10.32 -23.68 -39.29
C ILE A 182 11.28 -24.63 -38.56
N PRO A 183 12.43 -24.15 -38.07
CA PRO A 183 13.35 -24.99 -37.32
C PRO A 183 12.69 -25.61 -36.08
N ASN A 184 12.94 -26.90 -35.83
CA ASN A 184 12.36 -27.65 -34.72
C ASN A 184 12.56 -26.96 -33.35
N TYR A 185 13.69 -26.29 -33.14
CA TYR A 185 13.99 -25.61 -31.87
C TYR A 185 13.05 -24.43 -31.60
N VAL A 186 12.58 -23.72 -32.63
CA VAL A 186 11.64 -22.59 -32.48
C VAL A 186 10.28 -23.10 -32.01
N VAL A 187 9.82 -24.20 -32.61
CA VAL A 187 8.55 -24.85 -32.23
C VAL A 187 8.62 -25.38 -30.80
N MET A 188 9.74 -26.02 -30.44
CA MET A 188 9.97 -26.51 -29.07
C MET A 188 9.96 -25.37 -28.06
N LEU A 189 10.67 -24.27 -28.34
CA LEU A 189 10.71 -23.10 -27.46
C LEU A 189 9.31 -22.49 -27.27
N SER A 190 8.55 -22.35 -28.36
CA SER A 190 7.17 -21.85 -28.30
C SER A 190 6.28 -22.71 -27.39
N ARG A 191 6.38 -24.05 -27.50
CA ARG A 191 5.62 -24.97 -26.64
C ARG A 191 6.01 -24.83 -25.17
N ILE A 192 7.30 -24.73 -24.87
CA ILE A 192 7.78 -24.53 -23.50
C ILE A 192 7.22 -23.22 -22.92
N VAL A 193 7.26 -22.14 -23.70
CA VAL A 193 6.70 -20.84 -23.29
C VAL A 193 5.18 -20.92 -23.07
N GLN A 194 4.44 -21.58 -23.95
CA GLN A 194 2.99 -21.78 -23.80
C GLN A 194 2.63 -22.58 -22.54
N ILE A 195 3.35 -23.68 -22.29
CA ILE A 195 3.17 -24.49 -21.07
C ILE A 195 3.48 -23.65 -19.83
N LEU A 196 4.57 -22.88 -19.85
CA LEU A 196 4.95 -22.03 -18.73
C LEU A 196 3.88 -20.97 -18.43
N ILE A 197 3.37 -20.29 -19.48
CA ILE A 197 2.27 -19.33 -19.34
C ILE A 197 1.00 -20.03 -18.82
N GLY A 198 0.68 -21.23 -19.33
CA GLY A 198 -0.48 -22.02 -18.89
C GLY A 198 -0.40 -22.37 -17.39
N VAL A 199 0.74 -22.86 -16.93
CA VAL A 199 1.01 -23.16 -15.51
C VAL A 199 0.92 -21.91 -14.65
N ILE A 200 1.46 -20.77 -15.12
CA ILE A 200 1.34 -19.48 -14.42
C ILE A 200 -0.12 -19.05 -14.32
N LEU A 201 -0.94 -19.20 -15.37
CA LEU A 201 -2.35 -18.86 -15.32
C LEU A 201 -3.13 -19.76 -14.35
N ILE A 202 -2.85 -21.06 -14.33
CA ILE A 202 -3.48 -22.03 -13.41
C ILE A 202 -3.12 -21.71 -11.95
N THR A 203 -1.86 -21.36 -11.68
CA THR A 203 -1.41 -21.01 -10.33
C THR A 203 -2.04 -19.71 -9.85
N ILE A 204 -2.14 -18.69 -10.71
CA ILE A 204 -2.78 -17.39 -10.42
C ILE A 204 -4.33 -17.47 -10.42
N ALA A 205 -4.91 -18.55 -10.95
CA ALA A 205 -6.36 -18.74 -10.94
C ALA A 205 -6.93 -18.92 -9.52
N LYS A 206 -6.10 -19.37 -8.57
CA LYS A 206 -6.46 -19.47 -7.15
C LYS A 206 -6.49 -18.07 -6.53
N ARG A 207 -7.65 -17.66 -6.02
CA ARG A 207 -7.82 -16.42 -5.26
C ARG A 207 -8.41 -16.70 -3.89
N PHE A 208 -7.95 -15.95 -2.90
CA PHE A 208 -8.54 -15.93 -1.58
C PHE A 208 -9.57 -14.80 -1.53
N ILE A 209 -10.77 -15.12 -1.05
CA ILE A 209 -11.82 -14.13 -0.82
C ILE A 209 -12.10 -14.16 0.66
N LEU A 210 -11.79 -13.04 1.32
CA LEU A 210 -12.24 -12.79 2.67
C LEU A 210 -13.66 -12.26 2.56
N THR A 211 -14.60 -13.00 3.12
CA THR A 211 -15.96 -12.49 3.25
C THR A 211 -16.18 -12.16 4.70
N VAL A 212 -16.66 -10.94 4.90
CA VAL A 212 -16.99 -10.38 6.20
C VAL A 212 -18.51 -10.23 6.23
N SER A 213 -19.14 -10.85 7.21
CA SER A 213 -20.58 -10.73 7.45
C SER A 213 -20.80 -9.76 8.61
N ALA A 214 -21.62 -8.75 8.38
CA ALA A 214 -22.06 -7.80 9.38
C ALA A 214 -23.60 -7.78 9.37
N GLY A 215 -24.22 -8.62 10.19
CA GLY A 215 -25.65 -8.90 10.14
C GLY A 215 -26.07 -9.38 8.76
N ASN A 216 -27.05 -8.70 8.17
CA ASN A 216 -27.55 -9.00 6.82
C ASN A 216 -26.63 -8.56 5.68
N ILE A 217 -25.59 -7.77 5.95
CA ILE A 217 -24.69 -7.26 4.93
C ILE A 217 -23.48 -8.18 4.82
N LYS A 218 -23.38 -8.87 3.68
CA LYS A 218 -22.19 -9.64 3.31
C LYS A 218 -21.34 -8.80 2.37
N THR A 219 -20.14 -8.45 2.81
CA THR A 219 -19.15 -7.79 1.96
C THR A 219 -17.96 -8.70 1.76
N SER A 220 -17.45 -8.76 0.53
CA SER A 220 -16.33 -9.61 0.19
C SER A 220 -15.17 -8.77 -0.29
N ILE A 221 -14.03 -8.96 0.37
CA ILE A 221 -12.76 -8.37 0.01
C ILE A 221 -11.97 -9.45 -0.72
N SER A 222 -11.85 -9.29 -2.04
CA SER A 222 -11.03 -10.20 -2.82
C SER A 222 -9.56 -9.86 -2.63
N PHE A 223 -8.78 -10.87 -2.27
CA PHE A 223 -7.35 -10.75 -2.15
C PHE A 223 -6.67 -11.39 -3.35
N PRO A 224 -5.90 -10.63 -4.15
CA PRO A 224 -5.16 -11.20 -5.26
C PRO A 224 -3.87 -11.89 -4.80
N PHE A 225 -3.60 -12.03 -3.49
CA PHE A 225 -2.36 -12.63 -2.98
C PHE A 225 -2.21 -14.09 -3.40
N VAL A 226 -1.54 -14.29 -4.54
CA VAL A 226 -1.05 -15.61 -4.94
C VAL A 226 0.05 -16.08 -3.97
N GLY A 227 0.73 -15.14 -3.30
CA GLY A 227 1.86 -15.36 -2.40
C GLY A 227 1.60 -15.09 -0.92
N MET A 228 0.35 -14.83 -0.46
CA MET A 228 0.03 -14.97 0.96
C MET A 228 0.13 -16.46 1.26
N GLY A 229 1.33 -16.88 1.65
CA GLY A 229 1.57 -18.24 2.10
C GLY A 229 0.56 -18.57 3.19
N LYS A 230 0.20 -19.86 3.30
CA LYS A 230 -0.80 -20.34 4.28
C LYS A 230 -0.59 -19.76 5.68
N LYS A 231 0.68 -19.57 6.08
CA LYS A 231 1.08 -18.94 7.35
C LYS A 231 0.60 -17.49 7.50
N ARG A 232 0.83 -16.62 6.52
CA ARG A 232 0.40 -15.21 6.56
C ARG A 232 -1.12 -15.08 6.50
N ALA A 233 -1.76 -15.90 5.67
CA ALA A 233 -3.23 -15.94 5.62
C ALA A 233 -3.81 -16.37 6.97
N LYS A 234 -3.21 -17.38 7.62
CA LYS A 234 -3.61 -17.81 8.96
C LYS A 234 -3.38 -16.70 9.99
N GLN A 235 -2.20 -16.06 10.01
CA GLN A 235 -1.93 -14.92 10.89
C GLN A 235 -2.93 -13.78 10.71
N PHE A 236 -3.31 -13.47 9.47
CA PHE A 236 -4.34 -12.48 9.19
C PHE A 236 -5.68 -12.91 9.81
N VAL A 237 -6.12 -14.15 9.61
CA VAL A 237 -7.39 -14.65 10.19
C VAL A 237 -7.33 -14.63 11.71
N ASP A 238 -6.26 -15.14 12.30
CA ASP A 238 -6.10 -15.24 13.74
C ASP A 238 -6.17 -13.83 14.36
N LEU A 239 -5.44 -12.85 13.80
CA LEU A 239 -5.47 -11.46 14.25
C LEU A 239 -6.87 -10.84 14.18
N VAL A 240 -7.59 -11.02 13.07
CA VAL A 240 -8.92 -10.41 12.95
C VAL A 240 -9.94 -11.14 13.85
N THR A 241 -9.85 -12.47 13.95
CA THR A 241 -10.76 -13.28 14.77
C THR A 241 -10.57 -12.99 16.26
N GLU A 242 -9.31 -12.87 16.71
CA GLU A 242 -8.97 -12.50 18.08
C GLU A 242 -9.58 -11.14 18.43
N HIS A 243 -9.51 -10.18 17.51
CA HIS A 243 -10.04 -8.84 17.74
C HIS A 243 -11.57 -8.78 17.74
N VAL A 244 -12.22 -9.47 16.80
CA VAL A 244 -13.68 -9.58 16.75
C VAL A 244 -14.22 -10.31 17.99
N SER A 245 -13.56 -11.39 18.42
CA SER A 245 -13.97 -12.15 19.60
C SER A 245 -13.73 -11.39 20.92
N GLY A 246 -12.62 -10.65 21.01
CA GLY A 246 -12.32 -9.82 22.18
C GLY A 246 -13.31 -8.67 22.34
N ALA A 247 -13.74 -8.05 21.23
CA ALA A 247 -14.77 -7.02 21.24
C ALA A 247 -16.12 -7.52 21.78
N HIS A 248 -16.46 -8.79 21.53
CA HIS A 248 -17.70 -9.40 22.03
C HIS A 248 -17.68 -9.74 23.53
N LYS A 249 -16.50 -9.89 24.16
CA LYS A 249 -16.41 -10.20 25.61
C LYS A 249 -16.49 -8.97 26.50
N ASN A 250 -16.25 -7.79 25.95
CA ASN A 250 -16.17 -6.54 26.70
C ASN A 250 -17.43 -5.65 26.57
N ASN A 251 -18.43 -6.10 25.79
CA ASN A 251 -19.75 -5.49 25.69
C ASN A 251 -20.78 -6.37 26.39
#